data_AF-A0A7S4PAZ9-F1
#
_entry.id   AF-A0A7S4PAZ9-F1
#
_cell.length_a   1.000
_cell.length_b   1.000
_cell.length_c   1.000
_cell.angle_alpha   90.00
_cell.angle_beta   90.00
_cell.angle_gamma   90.00
#
_symmetry.space_group_name_H-M   'P 1'
#
loop_
_entity.id
_entity.type
_entity.pdbx_description
1 polymer ?
#
loop_
_entity_poly.entity_id
_entity_poly.type
_entity_poly.pdbx_seq_one_letter_code
_entity_poly.pdbx_strand_id
1 'polypeptide(L)'
;KVEVILCHLDQPPHWKHARRMKRRQREGKTPDKTSSKLLRTETGSSFGDCPVCSKRVPLSLLYTDHLFSSACKNEEVDSSPAQRKDSAEKEERIPAVRGVVCLQSDLPGLMKPKAIRDVPGLFQFPDFITEDEEGLLLQSLDTGNKWQLSSFNGECMTQRWGVVTDLKRRSVRPCSIERGEEDLPSFLRAIIEKWINRCEVIAQFHPNEANANSYEKHKGHSLAAHFDDRFLSGDILVNLSLGADCHMTFARKDKIKVLVPRRSLQVVTGRARFEHTHGIDLDDFHGPRRVSITFRRAKLTCT
;
A
#
# COMPACT_ATOMS: atom_id res chain seq x y z
N LYS A 1 44.52 37.25 24.57
CA LYS A 1 44.87 37.32 23.14
C LYS A 1 43.78 36.60 22.38
N VAL A 2 42.83 37.37 21.88
CA VAL A 2 41.69 36.94 21.07
C VAL A 2 41.89 37.68 19.75
N GLU A 3 41.99 36.96 18.63
CA GLU A 3 42.00 37.56 17.30
C GLU A 3 40.77 37.06 16.54
N VAL A 4 39.91 38.04 16.26
CA VAL A 4 38.74 37.97 15.40
C VAL A 4 39.23 38.30 13.99
N ILE A 5 38.94 37.45 13.01
CA ILE A 5 39.10 37.79 11.59
C ILE A 5 37.73 37.72 10.91
N LEU A 6 37.26 38.90 10.50
CA LEU A 6 36.13 39.15 9.61
C LEU A 6 36.62 39.12 8.15
N CYS A 7 35.90 38.42 7.27
CA CYS A 7 35.87 38.66 5.81
C CYS A 7 34.47 38.24 5.32
N HIS A 8 33.56 39.20 5.14
CA HIS A 8 33.19 39.84 3.86
C HIS A 8 32.41 38.94 2.89
N LEU A 9 31.14 39.32 2.75
CA LEU A 9 30.15 38.88 1.77
C LEU A 9 30.51 39.39 0.37
N ASP A 10 30.33 38.56 -0.66
CA ASP A 10 30.01 39.05 -2.00
C ASP A 10 29.13 38.06 -2.79
N GLN A 11 28.23 38.65 -3.58
CA GLN A 11 27.05 38.11 -4.25
C GLN A 11 27.35 37.34 -5.57
N PRO A 12 26.37 36.59 -6.15
CA PRO A 12 26.60 35.62 -7.23
C PRO A 12 26.44 36.23 -8.63
N PRO A 13 26.99 35.61 -9.70
CA PRO A 13 26.77 36.10 -11.05
C PRO A 13 25.55 35.49 -11.74
N HIS A 14 24.93 36.37 -12.53
CA HIS A 14 23.73 36.22 -13.33
C HIS A 14 23.84 35.25 -14.52
N TRP A 15 22.68 34.71 -14.88
CA TRP A 15 22.34 34.05 -16.13
C TRP A 15 22.34 35.05 -17.32
N LYS A 16 22.89 34.67 -18.48
CA LYS A 16 22.38 35.00 -19.84
C LYS A 16 23.17 34.30 -20.97
N HIS A 17 22.44 33.49 -21.74
CA HIS A 17 22.49 33.26 -23.20
C HIS A 17 23.83 33.10 -23.95
N ALA A 18 24.00 31.94 -24.61
CA ALA A 18 24.43 31.90 -26.03
C ALA A 18 24.09 30.55 -26.69
N ARG A 19 23.15 30.58 -27.64
CA ARG A 19 22.94 29.54 -28.66
C ARG A 19 23.92 29.78 -29.82
N ARG A 20 24.28 28.67 -30.48
CA ARG A 20 24.41 28.47 -31.94
C ARG A 20 25.82 28.39 -32.56
N MET A 21 25.97 27.27 -33.28
CA MET A 21 26.75 27.00 -34.51
C MET A 21 28.26 26.73 -34.40
N LYS A 22 28.65 25.51 -34.80
CA LYS A 22 29.39 25.29 -36.04
C LYS A 22 29.06 23.92 -36.64
N ARG A 23 28.90 23.90 -37.97
CA ARG A 23 28.46 22.81 -38.84
C ARG A 23 29.58 22.56 -39.86
N ARG A 24 29.71 21.29 -40.29
CA ARG A 24 30.49 20.73 -41.43
C ARG A 24 31.97 20.44 -41.11
N GLN A 25 32.57 19.32 -41.52
CA GLN A 25 32.39 18.55 -42.76
C GLN A 25 32.41 17.02 -42.58
N ARG A 26 31.85 16.34 -43.60
CA ARG A 26 31.75 14.90 -43.84
C ARG A 26 33.01 14.41 -44.55
N GLU A 27 33.39 13.16 -44.26
CA GLU A 27 33.93 12.11 -45.15
C GLU A 27 34.11 10.90 -44.21
N GLY A 28 33.39 9.80 -44.33
CA GLY A 28 33.48 8.83 -45.42
C GLY A 28 34.15 7.57 -44.86
N LYS A 29 33.37 6.63 -44.32
CA LYS A 29 33.69 5.18 -44.17
C LYS A 29 32.53 4.44 -43.50
N THR A 30 31.88 3.56 -44.26
CA THR A 30 30.98 2.52 -43.79
C THR A 30 31.76 1.48 -42.98
N PRO A 31 31.15 0.90 -41.94
CA PRO A 31 31.15 -0.56 -41.92
C PRO A 31 29.79 -1.17 -41.51
N ASP A 32 29.46 -2.17 -42.31
CA ASP A 32 28.95 -3.50 -41.99
C ASP A 32 27.68 -3.70 -41.13
N LYS A 33 26.75 -4.43 -41.74
CA LYS A 33 25.46 -4.85 -41.22
C LYS A 33 25.65 -6.13 -40.42
N THR A 34 25.70 -6.03 -39.09
CA THR A 34 25.33 -7.14 -38.22
C THR A 34 24.20 -6.70 -37.29
N SER A 35 22.99 -7.03 -37.71
CA SER A 35 21.76 -6.86 -36.95
C SER A 35 21.76 -7.85 -35.79
N SER A 36 22.29 -7.45 -34.63
CA SER A 36 21.97 -8.10 -33.36
C SER A 36 20.54 -7.71 -32.99
N LYS A 37 19.58 -8.57 -33.37
CA LYS A 37 18.23 -8.55 -32.79
C LYS A 37 18.39 -8.79 -31.29
N LEU A 38 18.35 -7.71 -30.51
CA LEU A 38 18.03 -7.80 -29.08
C LEU A 38 16.64 -8.41 -29.00
N LEU A 39 16.58 -9.70 -28.64
CA LEU A 39 15.35 -10.35 -28.22
C LEU A 39 14.80 -9.55 -27.05
N ARG A 40 13.71 -8.83 -27.31
CA ARG A 40 12.82 -8.35 -26.25
C ARG A 40 12.22 -9.60 -25.62
N THR A 41 12.74 -10.01 -24.48
CA THR A 41 12.08 -11.01 -23.66
C THR A 41 10.83 -10.36 -23.09
N GLU A 42 9.71 -10.53 -23.79
CA GLU A 42 8.38 -10.37 -23.21
C GLU A 42 8.26 -11.43 -22.09
N THR A 43 8.60 -11.01 -20.88
CA THR A 43 8.28 -11.78 -19.69
C THR A 43 6.77 -11.71 -19.52
N GLY A 44 6.15 -12.89 -19.62
CA GLY A 44 4.73 -13.07 -19.89
C GLY A 44 3.83 -12.31 -18.94
N SER A 45 2.80 -11.67 -19.49
CA SER A 45 1.72 -11.19 -18.65
C SER A 45 1.02 -12.39 -18.04
N SER A 46 1.22 -12.61 -16.76
CA SER A 46 0.34 -13.46 -15.97
C SER A 46 -1.09 -12.94 -16.11
N PHE A 47 -2.03 -13.83 -16.37
CA PHE A 47 -3.45 -13.53 -16.43
C PHE A 47 -4.08 -13.84 -15.07
N GLY A 48 -5.00 -13.00 -14.62
CA GLY A 48 -5.83 -13.23 -13.44
C GLY A 48 -7.29 -13.04 -13.77
N ASP A 49 -8.17 -13.67 -13.00
CA ASP A 49 -9.61 -13.51 -13.19
C ASP A 49 -10.07 -12.22 -12.49
N CYS A 50 -10.89 -11.43 -13.18
CA CYS A 50 -11.38 -10.17 -12.65
C CYS A 50 -12.41 -10.43 -11.54
N PRO A 51 -12.23 -9.89 -10.33
CA PRO A 51 -13.12 -10.15 -9.20
C PRO A 51 -14.51 -9.51 -9.34
N VAL A 52 -14.71 -8.66 -10.36
CA VAL A 52 -15.97 -7.94 -10.60
C VAL A 52 -16.78 -8.56 -11.73
N CYS A 53 -16.16 -9.16 -12.75
CA CYS A 53 -16.89 -9.75 -13.89
C CYS A 53 -16.39 -11.14 -14.31
N SER A 54 -15.47 -11.72 -13.53
CA SER A 54 -14.83 -13.03 -13.76
C SER A 54 -14.09 -13.18 -15.08
N LYS A 55 -13.90 -12.11 -15.86
CA LYS A 55 -13.12 -12.14 -17.10
C LYS A 55 -11.64 -12.33 -16.77
N ARG A 56 -10.97 -13.22 -17.50
CA ARG A 56 -9.53 -13.41 -17.42
C ARG A 56 -8.81 -12.28 -18.16
N VAL A 57 -7.99 -11.51 -17.45
CA VAL A 57 -7.30 -10.31 -17.96
C VAL A 57 -5.83 -10.33 -17.56
N PRO A 58 -4.92 -9.75 -18.38
CA PRO A 58 -3.53 -9.55 -17.96
C PRO A 58 -3.49 -8.79 -16.63
N LEU A 59 -2.74 -9.30 -15.64
CA LEU A 59 -2.65 -8.67 -14.32
C LEU A 59 -2.18 -7.21 -14.39
N SER A 60 -1.33 -6.88 -15.36
CA SER A 60 -0.88 -5.52 -15.65
C SER A 60 -2.01 -4.57 -16.04
N LEU A 61 -3.09 -5.08 -16.63
CA LEU A 61 -4.26 -4.33 -17.05
C LEU A 61 -5.43 -4.45 -16.06
N LEU A 62 -5.44 -5.51 -15.23
CA LEU A 62 -6.53 -5.78 -14.29
C LEU A 62 -6.77 -4.58 -13.36
N TYR A 63 -5.70 -4.10 -12.72
CA TYR A 63 -5.72 -3.04 -11.71
C TYR A 63 -5.44 -1.63 -12.23
N THR A 64 -5.23 -1.47 -13.54
CA THR A 64 -4.92 -0.18 -14.16
C THR A 64 -6.00 0.29 -15.12
N ASP A 65 -6.60 -0.63 -15.88
CA ASP A 65 -7.58 -0.31 -16.93
C ASP A 65 -8.88 -1.11 -16.80
N HIS A 66 -8.80 -2.44 -16.65
CA HIS A 66 -9.95 -3.33 -16.76
C HIS A 66 -11.03 -3.04 -15.71
N LEU A 67 -10.65 -3.01 -14.43
CA LEU A 67 -11.57 -2.71 -13.31
C LEU A 67 -12.24 -1.33 -13.41
N PHE A 68 -11.72 -0.43 -14.26
CA PHE A 68 -12.22 0.94 -14.41
C PHE A 68 -12.90 1.19 -15.76
N SER A 69 -12.93 0.19 -16.64
CA SER A 69 -13.54 0.28 -17.95
C SER A 69 -15.00 -0.17 -17.93
N SER A 70 -15.82 0.36 -18.83
CA SER A 70 -17.18 -0.13 -19.08
C SER A 70 -17.24 -1.58 -19.58
N ALA A 71 -16.09 -2.22 -19.82
CA ALA A 71 -15.99 -3.63 -20.22
C ALA A 71 -16.06 -4.60 -19.02
N CYS A 72 -15.92 -4.08 -17.79
CA CYS A 72 -16.13 -4.82 -16.55
C CYS A 72 -17.61 -4.68 -16.11
N LYS A 73 -18.47 -5.53 -16.67
CA LYS A 73 -19.91 -5.61 -16.32
C LYS A 73 -20.21 -6.98 -15.74
N ASN A 74 -21.02 -7.02 -14.68
CA ASN A 74 -21.72 -8.22 -14.24
C ASN A 74 -22.80 -8.55 -15.27
N GLU A 75 -22.66 -9.66 -15.98
CA GLU A 75 -23.86 -10.34 -16.50
C GLU A 75 -24.15 -11.48 -15.54
N GLU A 76 -25.33 -11.43 -14.92
CA GLU A 76 -25.84 -12.49 -14.08
C GLU A 76 -26.01 -13.74 -14.95
N VAL A 77 -25.15 -14.73 -14.76
CA VAL A 77 -25.34 -16.04 -15.38
C VAL A 77 -26.23 -16.86 -14.46
N ASP A 78 -27.49 -16.96 -14.86
CA ASP A 78 -28.48 -17.92 -14.38
C ASP A 78 -27.90 -19.34 -14.42
N SER A 79 -27.89 -20.01 -13.27
CA SER A 79 -27.38 -21.37 -13.12
C SER A 79 -28.48 -22.26 -12.54
N SER A 80 -29.22 -22.91 -13.44
CA SER A 80 -29.98 -24.12 -13.09
C SER A 80 -29.01 -25.28 -12.81
N PRO A 81 -29.22 -26.08 -11.75
CA PRO A 81 -28.27 -27.13 -11.38
C PRO A 81 -28.51 -28.42 -12.17
N ALA A 82 -27.50 -28.85 -12.93
CA ALA A 82 -27.43 -30.20 -13.49
C ALA A 82 -26.98 -31.19 -12.40
N GLN A 83 -27.83 -32.20 -12.16
CA GLN A 83 -27.60 -33.29 -11.21
C GLN A 83 -26.30 -34.06 -11.52
N ARG A 84 -25.44 -34.23 -10.52
CA ARG A 84 -24.39 -35.25 -10.52
C ARG A 84 -24.59 -36.17 -9.31
N LYS A 85 -24.47 -37.47 -9.59
CA LYS A 85 -24.74 -38.60 -8.70
C LYS A 85 -23.70 -38.70 -7.58
N ASP A 86 -24.19 -39.00 -6.39
CA ASP A 86 -23.43 -39.39 -5.23
C ASP A 86 -22.67 -40.70 -5.44
N SER A 87 -21.45 -40.75 -4.93
CA SER A 87 -20.79 -41.99 -4.51
C SER A 87 -20.09 -41.70 -3.18
N ALA A 88 -20.62 -42.31 -2.12
CA ALA A 88 -20.14 -42.22 -0.77
C ALA A 88 -18.91 -43.12 -0.56
N GLU A 89 -17.82 -42.55 -0.08
CA GLU A 89 -16.74 -43.30 0.55
C GLU A 89 -16.56 -42.83 1.99
N LYS A 90 -16.37 -43.83 2.86
CA LYS A 90 -16.50 -43.77 4.31
C LYS A 90 -15.08 -43.70 4.87
N GLU A 91 -14.70 -42.58 5.48
CA GLU A 91 -13.37 -42.45 6.10
C GLU A 91 -13.45 -42.57 7.63
N GLU A 92 -12.51 -43.35 8.14
CA GLU A 92 -12.45 -43.95 9.47
C GLU A 92 -11.77 -43.03 10.49
N ARG A 93 -12.23 -43.08 11.75
CA ARG A 93 -11.88 -42.13 12.82
C ARG A 93 -10.64 -42.63 13.60
N ILE A 94 -9.58 -41.81 13.68
CA ILE A 94 -8.39 -42.04 14.54
C ILE A 94 -8.38 -41.00 15.69
N PRO A 95 -8.03 -41.36 16.94
CA PRO A 95 -8.32 -40.54 18.11
C PRO A 95 -7.30 -39.41 18.37
N ALA A 96 -7.78 -38.40 19.10
CA ALA A 96 -7.12 -37.13 19.38
C ALA A 96 -5.86 -37.24 20.25
N VAL A 97 -4.80 -36.52 19.85
CA VAL A 97 -3.67 -36.17 20.72
C VAL A 97 -3.90 -34.74 21.23
N ARG A 98 -3.99 -34.60 22.55
CA ARG A 98 -4.17 -33.32 23.26
C ARG A 98 -2.93 -32.44 23.13
N GLY A 99 -3.12 -31.15 22.82
CA GLY A 99 -2.10 -30.13 23.10
C GLY A 99 -1.71 -29.21 21.95
N VAL A 100 -2.64 -28.76 21.11
CA VAL A 100 -2.52 -27.51 20.37
C VAL A 100 -3.91 -26.90 20.40
N VAL A 101 -4.04 -25.63 20.81
CA VAL A 101 -5.27 -24.88 20.59
C VAL A 101 -5.35 -24.64 19.09
N CYS A 102 -5.92 -25.61 18.39
CA CYS A 102 -6.29 -25.47 16.99
C CYS A 102 -7.44 -24.47 16.98
N LEU A 103 -7.16 -23.24 16.53
CA LEU A 103 -8.22 -22.33 16.11
C LEU A 103 -9.00 -23.07 15.04
N GLN A 104 -10.18 -23.58 15.40
CA GLN A 104 -11.03 -24.32 14.48
C GLN A 104 -11.26 -23.44 13.25
N SER A 105 -10.88 -24.00 12.10
CA SER A 105 -10.90 -23.39 10.79
C SER A 105 -12.32 -23.33 10.23
N ASP A 106 -13.21 -22.63 10.92
CA ASP A 106 -14.42 -22.12 10.29
C ASP A 106 -14.02 -20.88 9.50
N LEU A 107 -13.39 -21.06 8.33
CA LEU A 107 -13.04 -19.94 7.44
C LEU A 107 -14.36 -19.30 6.99
N PRO A 108 -14.73 -18.12 7.52
CA PRO A 108 -15.92 -17.42 7.03
C PRO A 108 -15.66 -17.03 5.56
N GLY A 109 -16.71 -16.86 4.76
CA GLY A 109 -16.60 -16.67 3.31
C GLY A 109 -15.73 -15.48 2.87
N LEU A 110 -15.45 -15.42 1.56
CA LEU A 110 -14.70 -14.33 0.94
C LEU A 110 -15.31 -12.96 1.26
N MET A 111 -14.49 -11.99 1.64
CA MET A 111 -14.91 -10.62 1.91
C MET A 111 -14.94 -9.82 0.60
N LYS A 112 -16.03 -9.08 0.38
CA LYS A 112 -16.19 -8.22 -0.79
C LYS A 112 -15.90 -6.76 -0.42
N PRO A 113 -15.07 -6.04 -1.18
CA PRO A 113 -14.85 -4.62 -0.94
C PRO A 113 -16.04 -3.78 -1.41
N LYS A 114 -16.28 -2.68 -0.69
CA LYS A 114 -17.08 -1.55 -1.15
C LYS A 114 -16.19 -0.59 -1.92
N ALA A 115 -16.48 -0.38 -3.20
CA ALA A 115 -15.82 0.66 -4.00
C ALA A 115 -16.38 2.05 -3.63
N ILE A 116 -15.49 3.03 -3.46
CA ILE A 116 -15.88 4.43 -3.23
C ILE A 116 -16.00 5.11 -4.59
N ARG A 117 -17.24 5.27 -5.06
CA ARG A 117 -17.55 5.68 -6.45
C ARG A 117 -16.89 7.01 -6.83
N ASP A 118 -16.88 7.97 -5.91
CA ASP A 118 -16.35 9.31 -6.17
C ASP A 118 -14.81 9.36 -6.15
N VAL A 119 -14.16 8.32 -5.63
CA VAL A 119 -12.69 8.20 -5.59
C VAL A 119 -12.27 6.90 -6.29
N PRO A 120 -12.21 6.86 -7.63
CA PRO A 120 -11.88 5.64 -8.38
C PRO A 120 -10.53 5.04 -7.98
N GLY A 121 -10.52 3.75 -7.66
CA GLY A 121 -9.34 3.04 -7.13
C GLY A 121 -9.26 3.01 -5.60
N LEU A 122 -10.28 3.52 -4.90
CA LEU A 122 -10.44 3.40 -3.47
C LEU A 122 -11.47 2.33 -3.11
N PHE A 123 -11.06 1.37 -2.29
CA PHE A 123 -11.90 0.28 -1.81
C PHE A 123 -11.85 0.20 -0.29
N GLN A 124 -12.95 -0.23 0.33
CA GLN A 124 -13.05 -0.45 1.77
C GLN A 124 -13.66 -1.80 2.09
N PHE A 125 -13.11 -2.47 3.08
CA PHE A 125 -13.69 -3.62 3.75
C PHE A 125 -14.10 -3.15 5.16
N PRO A 126 -15.37 -2.75 5.37
CA PRO A 126 -15.89 -2.46 6.70
C PRO A 126 -15.80 -3.70 7.58
N ASP A 127 -15.57 -3.51 8.89
CA ASP A 127 -15.49 -4.59 9.88
C ASP A 127 -14.56 -5.75 9.44
N PHE A 128 -13.42 -5.39 8.82
CA PHE A 128 -12.42 -6.37 8.38
C PHE A 128 -11.82 -7.14 9.56
N ILE A 129 -11.62 -6.45 10.68
CA ILE A 129 -11.28 -7.07 11.95
C ILE A 129 -12.42 -6.98 12.96
N THR A 130 -12.44 -7.91 13.91
CA THR A 130 -13.35 -7.89 15.05
C THR A 130 -12.89 -6.90 16.12
N GLU A 131 -13.74 -6.65 17.11
CA GLU A 131 -13.40 -5.80 18.26
C GLU A 131 -12.26 -6.40 19.11
N ASP A 132 -12.26 -7.72 19.28
CA ASP A 132 -11.20 -8.43 20.01
C ASP A 132 -9.85 -8.34 19.28
N GLU A 133 -9.85 -8.54 17.95
CA GLU A 133 -8.65 -8.39 17.11
C GLU A 133 -8.11 -6.95 17.19
N GLU A 134 -8.99 -5.94 17.16
CA GLU A 134 -8.61 -4.53 17.32
C GLU A 134 -7.97 -4.26 18.68
N GLY A 135 -8.55 -4.81 19.76
CA GLY A 135 -8.01 -4.69 21.12
C GLY A 135 -6.61 -5.29 21.23
N LEU A 136 -6.41 -6.50 20.70
CA LEU A 136 -5.11 -7.17 20.69
C LEU A 136 -4.07 -6.42 19.85
N LEU A 137 -4.46 -5.84 18.71
CA LEU A 137 -3.57 -5.04 17.88
C LEU A 137 -3.14 -3.75 18.60
N LEU A 138 -4.09 -3.03 19.20
CA LEU A 138 -3.77 -1.81 19.97
C LEU A 138 -2.84 -2.13 21.15
N GLN A 139 -3.12 -3.21 21.89
CA GLN A 139 -2.24 -3.67 22.96
C GLN A 139 -0.84 -4.01 22.44
N SER A 140 -0.74 -4.72 21.31
CA SER A 140 0.55 -5.09 20.70
C SER A 140 1.35 -3.86 20.28
N LEU A 141 0.69 -2.83 19.74
CA LEU A 141 1.33 -1.57 19.35
C LEU A 141 1.80 -0.74 20.55
N ASP A 142 1.04 -0.75 21.64
CA ASP A 142 1.36 0.03 22.84
C ASP A 142 2.39 -0.66 23.74
N THR A 143 2.57 -1.97 23.56
CA THR A 143 3.57 -2.75 24.29
C THR A 143 4.97 -2.21 24.02
N GLY A 144 5.70 -1.88 25.10
CA GLY A 144 7.07 -1.39 25.04
C GLY A 144 7.22 0.08 24.62
N ASN A 145 6.12 0.82 24.40
CA ASN A 145 6.10 2.26 24.12
C ASN A 145 7.11 2.70 23.02
N LYS A 146 7.15 1.99 21.90
CA LYS A 146 8.07 2.26 20.78
C LYS A 146 7.67 3.46 19.90
N TRP A 147 6.62 4.17 20.30
CA TRP A 147 6.06 5.31 19.58
C TRP A 147 7.06 6.48 19.53
N GLN A 148 7.36 6.97 18.33
CA GLN A 148 8.21 8.14 18.11
C GLN A 148 7.41 9.30 17.54
N LEU A 149 7.63 10.53 18.03
CA LEU A 149 6.99 11.70 17.45
C LEU A 149 7.48 11.92 16.01
N SER A 150 6.56 12.16 15.08
CA SER A 150 6.81 12.51 13.70
C SER A 150 6.01 13.73 13.32
N SER A 151 6.62 14.67 12.60
CA SER A 151 6.00 15.88 12.07
C SER A 151 6.04 15.95 10.53
N PHE A 152 6.42 14.87 9.86
CA PHE A 152 6.72 14.86 8.42
C PHE A 152 5.51 15.24 7.54
N ASN A 153 4.33 14.69 7.84
CA ASN A 153 3.06 14.98 7.13
C ASN A 153 1.98 15.44 8.12
N GLY A 154 2.35 16.24 9.11
CA GLY A 154 1.53 16.51 10.28
C GLY A 154 2.00 15.73 11.50
N GLU A 155 1.66 16.24 12.68
CA GLU A 155 2.12 15.68 13.95
C GLU A 155 1.35 14.40 14.29
N CYS A 156 2.08 13.32 14.54
CA CYS A 156 1.56 12.06 15.05
C CYS A 156 2.67 11.25 15.73
N MET A 157 2.28 10.21 16.46
CA MET A 157 3.23 9.21 16.91
C MET A 157 3.36 8.11 15.84
N THR A 158 4.56 7.64 15.53
CA THR A 158 4.81 6.63 14.50
C THR A 158 5.65 5.46 14.99
N GLN A 159 5.38 4.27 14.43
CA GLN A 159 6.22 3.07 14.50
C GLN A 159 6.41 2.53 13.08
N ARG A 160 7.55 1.89 12.79
CA ARG A 160 7.94 1.45 11.44
C ARG A 160 8.57 0.07 11.48
N TRP A 161 8.28 -0.75 10.47
CA TRP A 161 8.78 -2.12 10.32
C TRP A 161 9.04 -2.50 8.87
N GLY A 162 9.85 -3.53 8.68
CA GLY A 162 10.20 -4.08 7.38
C GLY A 162 11.41 -3.35 6.78
N VAL A 163 11.39 -3.14 5.47
CA VAL A 163 12.49 -2.47 4.77
C VAL A 163 12.76 -1.06 5.29
N VAL A 164 14.01 -0.62 5.17
CA VAL A 164 14.43 0.73 5.54
C VAL A 164 14.50 1.60 4.29
N THR A 165 13.66 2.63 4.28
CA THR A 165 13.52 3.59 3.18
C THR A 165 14.23 4.90 3.52
N ASP A 166 15.17 5.31 2.67
CA ASP A 166 15.78 6.63 2.70
C ASP A 166 15.18 7.48 1.57
N LEU A 167 14.25 8.37 1.94
CA LEU A 167 13.56 9.25 1.01
C LEU A 167 14.51 10.23 0.31
N LYS A 168 15.59 10.66 0.97
CA LYS A 168 16.53 11.64 0.45
C LYS A 168 17.45 11.00 -0.59
N ARG A 169 17.96 9.81 -0.30
CA ARG A 169 18.82 9.02 -1.21
C ARG A 169 18.03 8.20 -2.23
N ARG A 170 16.69 8.17 -2.08
CA ARG A 170 15.77 7.35 -2.86
C ARG A 170 16.19 5.87 -2.89
N SER A 171 16.60 5.36 -1.73
CA SER A 171 17.07 3.99 -1.57
C SER A 171 16.24 3.18 -0.60
N VAL A 172 16.10 1.88 -0.85
CA VAL A 172 15.37 0.94 -0.01
C VAL A 172 16.24 -0.29 0.18
N ARG A 173 16.46 -0.66 1.44
CA ARG A 173 17.25 -1.84 1.79
C ARG A 173 16.49 -2.72 2.78
N PRO A 174 16.83 -4.02 2.87
CA PRO A 174 16.32 -4.87 3.94
C PRO A 174 16.63 -4.30 5.33
N CYS A 175 15.78 -4.62 6.30
CA CYS A 175 16.09 -4.43 7.72
C CYS A 175 17.28 -5.31 8.12
N SER A 176 17.95 -4.91 9.19
CA SER A 176 19.02 -5.65 9.83
C SER A 176 18.88 -5.62 11.35
N ILE A 177 18.86 -6.81 11.94
CA ILE A 177 18.84 -7.01 13.39
C ILE A 177 20.07 -6.35 14.03
N GLU A 178 21.23 -6.37 13.37
CA GLU A 178 22.47 -5.74 13.86
C GLU A 178 22.33 -4.22 14.01
N ARG A 179 21.41 -3.59 13.26
CA ARG A 179 21.10 -2.15 13.36
C ARG A 179 19.88 -1.85 14.24
N GLY A 180 19.34 -2.84 14.93
CA GLY A 180 18.13 -2.70 15.74
C GLY A 180 16.87 -2.44 14.90
N GLU A 181 16.86 -2.86 13.64
CA GLU A 181 15.73 -2.71 12.73
C GLU A 181 14.85 -3.95 12.77
N GLU A 182 13.54 -3.75 12.88
CA GLU A 182 12.58 -4.83 13.01
C GLU A 182 11.89 -5.11 11.67
N ASP A 183 11.86 -6.39 11.28
CA ASP A 183 10.97 -6.84 10.20
C ASP A 183 9.49 -6.79 10.65
N LEU A 184 8.55 -7.07 9.75
CA LEU A 184 7.12 -7.12 10.06
C LEU A 184 6.85 -8.09 11.24
N PRO A 185 6.31 -7.61 12.37
CA PRO A 185 6.04 -8.45 13.54
C PRO A 185 4.87 -9.41 13.29
N SER A 186 4.80 -10.47 14.09
CA SER A 186 3.83 -11.57 13.90
C SER A 186 2.37 -11.11 13.88
N PHE A 187 2.01 -10.13 14.72
CA PHE A 187 0.64 -9.59 14.75
C PHE A 187 0.28 -8.90 13.43
N LEU A 188 1.22 -8.23 12.76
CA LEU A 188 0.98 -7.67 11.42
C LEU A 188 0.91 -8.78 10.36
N ARG A 189 1.73 -9.82 10.48
CA ARG A 189 1.69 -10.99 9.58
C ARG A 189 0.37 -11.74 9.66
N ALA A 190 -0.24 -11.86 10.83
CA ALA A 190 -1.57 -12.46 10.99
C ALA A 190 -2.65 -11.67 10.22
N ILE A 191 -2.58 -10.33 10.22
CA ILE A 191 -3.48 -9.48 9.42
C ILE A 191 -3.20 -9.67 7.91
N ILE A 192 -1.92 -9.74 7.51
CA ILE A 192 -1.51 -10.02 6.14
C ILE A 192 -2.10 -11.35 5.65
N GLU A 193 -1.94 -12.41 6.42
CA GLU A 193 -2.48 -13.73 6.13
C GLU A 193 -4.02 -13.71 6.04
N LYS A 194 -4.69 -12.97 6.92
CA LYS A 194 -6.14 -12.82 6.87
C LYS A 194 -6.61 -12.24 5.55
N TRP A 195 -6.03 -11.15 5.05
CA TRP A 195 -6.48 -10.60 3.76
C TRP A 195 -6.05 -11.46 2.56
N ILE A 196 -4.89 -12.12 2.61
CA ILE A 196 -4.47 -13.02 1.54
C ILE A 196 -5.52 -14.11 1.32
N ASN A 197 -6.07 -14.64 2.41
CA ASN A 197 -7.06 -15.71 2.38
C ASN A 197 -8.50 -15.24 2.16
N ARG A 198 -8.81 -13.96 2.43
CA ARG A 198 -10.19 -13.46 2.51
C ARG A 198 -10.53 -12.36 1.53
N CYS A 199 -9.55 -11.72 0.91
CA CYS A 199 -9.74 -10.52 0.08
C CYS A 199 -9.09 -10.72 -1.30
N GLU A 200 -9.84 -11.31 -2.23
CA GLU A 200 -9.35 -11.66 -3.58
C GLU A 200 -8.65 -10.50 -4.30
N VAL A 201 -9.20 -9.28 -4.20
CA VAL A 201 -8.67 -8.06 -4.84
C VAL A 201 -7.24 -7.71 -4.42
N ILE A 202 -6.82 -8.14 -3.23
CA ILE A 202 -5.48 -7.87 -2.68
C ILE A 202 -4.74 -9.15 -2.26
N ALA A 203 -5.21 -10.32 -2.69
CA ALA A 203 -4.63 -11.60 -2.26
C ALA A 203 -3.16 -11.77 -2.68
N GLN A 204 -2.76 -11.13 -3.78
CA GLN A 204 -1.38 -11.15 -4.29
C GLN A 204 -0.52 -10.01 -3.76
N PHE A 205 -1.08 -9.11 -2.93
CA PHE A 205 -0.32 -8.02 -2.34
C PHE A 205 0.37 -8.49 -1.06
N HIS A 206 1.68 -8.70 -1.16
CA HIS A 206 2.53 -9.05 -0.02
C HIS A 206 3.44 -7.86 0.33
N PRO A 207 3.11 -7.07 1.37
CA PRO A 207 3.91 -5.93 1.77
C PRO A 207 5.24 -6.36 2.40
N ASN A 208 6.24 -5.49 2.29
CA ASN A 208 7.55 -5.62 2.96
C ASN A 208 7.89 -4.38 3.80
N GLU A 209 6.94 -3.46 3.92
CA GLU A 209 7.04 -2.22 4.69
C GLU A 209 5.71 -1.99 5.40
N ALA A 210 5.76 -1.59 6.66
CA ALA A 210 4.60 -1.08 7.37
C ALA A 210 4.97 0.09 8.28
N ASN A 211 4.06 1.05 8.43
CA ASN A 211 4.12 2.02 9.51
C ASN A 211 2.76 2.14 10.21
N ALA A 212 2.78 2.25 11.53
CA ALA A 212 1.61 2.63 12.32
C ALA A 212 1.73 4.10 12.70
N ASN A 213 0.64 4.86 12.57
CA ASN A 213 0.54 6.24 13.05
C ASN A 213 -0.61 6.36 14.05
N SER A 214 -0.33 6.88 15.24
CA SER A 214 -1.29 7.18 16.31
C SER A 214 -1.52 8.68 16.41
N TYR A 215 -2.77 9.08 16.21
CA TYR A 215 -3.25 10.46 16.26
C TYR A 215 -4.06 10.64 17.54
N GLU A 216 -3.71 11.65 18.33
CA GLU A 216 -4.41 11.99 19.57
C GLU A 216 -5.02 13.38 19.40
N LYS A 217 -6.35 13.47 19.43
CA LYS A 217 -7.07 14.70 19.08
C LYS A 217 -6.73 15.86 20.02
N HIS A 218 -6.58 15.59 21.32
CA HIS A 218 -6.24 16.60 22.32
C HIS A 218 -4.82 17.19 22.15
N LYS A 219 -3.94 16.52 21.40
CA LYS A 219 -2.59 16.99 21.07
C LYS A 219 -2.53 17.78 19.76
N GLY A 220 -3.67 17.93 19.06
CA GLY A 220 -3.71 18.60 17.76
C GLY A 220 -3.11 17.77 16.61
N HIS A 221 -2.91 16.46 16.80
CA HIS A 221 -2.38 15.58 15.76
C HIS A 221 -3.27 15.60 14.52
N SER A 222 -2.65 15.56 13.34
CA SER A 222 -3.34 15.60 12.05
C SER A 222 -2.52 14.92 10.95
N LEU A 223 -3.16 14.71 9.80
CA LEU A 223 -2.49 14.22 8.60
C LEU A 223 -2.67 15.24 7.49
N ALA A 224 -1.64 16.03 7.23
CA ALA A 224 -1.64 17.01 6.15
C ALA A 224 -1.85 16.31 4.79
N ALA A 225 -2.54 17.00 3.88
CA ALA A 225 -2.80 16.48 2.54
C ALA A 225 -1.48 16.20 1.79
N HIS A 226 -1.27 14.95 1.39
CA HIS A 226 -0.04 14.53 0.72
C HIS A 226 -0.27 13.36 -0.23
N PHE A 227 0.76 13.03 -1.00
CA PHE A 227 0.89 11.73 -1.67
C PHE A 227 1.91 10.90 -0.92
N ASP A 228 1.68 9.59 -0.75
CA ASP A 228 2.79 8.66 -0.51
C ASP A 228 3.82 8.77 -1.64
N ASP A 229 5.07 8.36 -1.40
CA ASP A 229 6.11 8.41 -2.43
C ASP A 229 5.77 7.49 -3.60
N ARG A 230 5.63 8.07 -4.80
CA ARG A 230 5.13 7.38 -5.99
C ARG A 230 6.06 6.29 -6.53
N PHE A 231 7.31 6.26 -6.10
CA PHE A 231 8.29 5.29 -6.58
C PHE A 231 8.67 4.27 -5.50
N LEU A 232 8.71 4.70 -4.23
CA LEU A 232 9.18 3.87 -3.12
C LEU A 232 8.03 3.07 -2.50
N SER A 233 6.81 3.57 -2.54
CA SER A 233 5.65 2.95 -1.87
C SER A 233 4.92 1.88 -2.70
N GLY A 234 5.30 1.72 -3.98
CA GLY A 234 4.59 0.84 -4.91
C GLY A 234 3.21 1.38 -5.33
N ASP A 235 2.46 0.52 -6.03
CA ASP A 235 1.20 0.88 -6.70
C ASP A 235 -0.04 0.74 -5.80
N ILE A 236 0.07 -0.09 -4.76
CA ILE A 236 -1.03 -0.42 -3.84
C ILE A 236 -0.62 -0.02 -2.43
N LEU A 237 -1.50 0.73 -1.76
CA LEU A 237 -1.43 1.01 -0.33
C LEU A 237 -2.58 0.28 0.35
N VAL A 238 -2.30 -0.40 1.47
CA VAL A 238 -3.34 -1.00 2.31
C VAL A 238 -3.29 -0.36 3.68
N ASN A 239 -4.40 0.19 4.15
CA ASN A 239 -4.52 0.89 5.42
C ASN A 239 -5.51 0.16 6.34
N LEU A 240 -5.06 -0.30 7.50
CA LEU A 240 -5.93 -0.79 8.57
C LEU A 240 -6.20 0.35 9.57
N SER A 241 -7.48 0.63 9.84
CA SER A 241 -7.89 1.67 10.80
C SER A 241 -8.31 1.08 12.13
N LEU A 242 -7.88 1.67 13.25
CA LEU A 242 -8.13 1.20 14.61
C LEU A 242 -8.53 2.36 15.55
N GLY A 243 -9.25 2.04 16.61
CA GLY A 243 -9.55 2.91 17.76
C GLY A 243 -10.72 3.87 17.53
N ALA A 244 -10.71 4.60 16.42
CA ALA A 244 -11.77 5.56 16.10
C ALA A 244 -11.96 5.74 14.59
N ASP A 245 -13.20 6.08 14.23
CA ASP A 245 -13.56 6.49 12.89
C ASP A 245 -12.91 7.84 12.56
N CYS A 246 -12.75 8.12 11.26
CA CYS A 246 -12.45 9.46 10.79
C CYS A 246 -13.07 9.74 9.43
N HIS A 247 -13.09 11.01 9.03
CA HIS A 247 -13.17 11.37 7.61
C HIS A 247 -11.79 11.63 7.05
N MET A 248 -11.43 10.91 5.99
CA MET A 248 -10.23 11.18 5.20
C MET A 248 -10.62 11.97 3.96
N THR A 249 -9.97 13.10 3.73
CA THR A 249 -10.18 13.91 2.54
C THR A 249 -9.26 13.43 1.43
N PHE A 250 -9.83 13.02 0.30
CA PHE A 250 -9.14 12.79 -0.97
C PHE A 250 -9.31 14.02 -1.85
N ALA A 251 -8.21 14.66 -2.27
CA ALA A 251 -8.26 15.93 -3.00
C ALA A 251 -7.47 15.89 -4.31
N ARG A 252 -8.13 16.31 -5.39
CA ARG A 252 -7.53 16.58 -6.71
C ARG A 252 -7.96 17.96 -7.21
N LYS A 253 -9.06 18.01 -7.98
CA LYS A 253 -9.74 19.27 -8.35
C LYS A 253 -10.78 19.61 -7.29
N ASP A 254 -11.55 18.60 -6.91
CA ASP A 254 -12.51 18.65 -5.83
C ASP A 254 -11.93 17.95 -4.60
N LYS A 255 -12.52 18.25 -3.43
CA LYS A 255 -12.24 17.58 -2.16
C LYS A 255 -13.38 16.64 -1.83
N ILE A 256 -13.07 15.36 -1.62
CA ILE A 256 -14.05 14.32 -1.31
C ILE A 256 -13.72 13.79 0.08
N LYS A 257 -14.63 13.98 1.04
CA LYS A 257 -14.51 13.39 2.37
C LYS A 257 -15.07 11.97 2.34
N VAL A 258 -14.24 11.02 2.73
CA VAL A 258 -14.59 9.59 2.80
C VAL A 258 -14.55 9.15 4.25
N LEU A 259 -15.66 8.61 4.76
CA LEU A 259 -15.69 7.97 6.07
C LEU A 259 -14.76 6.74 6.04
N VAL A 260 -13.86 6.65 7.01
CA VAL A 260 -12.99 5.50 7.26
C VAL A 260 -13.31 4.98 8.66
N PRO A 261 -14.19 3.97 8.77
CA PRO A 261 -14.54 3.40 10.06
C PRO A 261 -13.34 2.75 10.74
N ARG A 262 -13.32 2.71 12.08
CA ARG A 262 -12.44 1.81 12.80
C ARG A 262 -12.69 0.36 12.37
N ARG A 263 -11.70 -0.51 12.58
CA ARG A 263 -11.67 -1.92 12.14
C ARG A 263 -11.79 -2.14 10.64
N SER A 264 -11.78 -1.10 9.82
CA SER A 264 -11.85 -1.22 8.37
C SER A 264 -10.47 -1.38 7.74
N LEU A 265 -10.41 -2.15 6.65
CA LEU A 265 -9.27 -2.21 5.75
C LEU A 265 -9.58 -1.38 4.50
N GLN A 266 -8.71 -0.44 4.17
CA GLN A 266 -8.84 0.41 2.98
C GLN A 266 -7.72 0.10 2.00
N VAL A 267 -8.06 -0.06 0.72
CA VAL A 267 -7.11 -0.27 -0.37
C VAL A 267 -7.12 0.96 -1.25
N VAL A 268 -5.95 1.57 -1.44
CA VAL A 268 -5.76 2.76 -2.27
C VAL A 268 -4.85 2.38 -3.44
N THR A 269 -5.39 2.39 -4.66
CA THR A 269 -4.68 2.03 -5.89
C THR A 269 -5.09 2.94 -7.05
N GLY A 270 -4.42 2.82 -8.19
CA GLY A 270 -4.75 3.54 -9.42
C GLY A 270 -4.93 5.05 -9.21
N ARG A 271 -6.05 5.60 -9.69
CA ARG A 271 -6.31 7.05 -9.64
C ARG A 271 -6.41 7.60 -8.21
N ALA A 272 -6.98 6.85 -7.27
CA ALA A 272 -7.02 7.23 -5.87
C ALA A 272 -5.60 7.44 -5.31
N ARG A 273 -4.66 6.56 -5.65
CA ARG A 273 -3.27 6.62 -5.16
C ARG A 273 -2.45 7.72 -5.85
N PHE A 274 -2.58 7.85 -7.17
CA PHE A 274 -1.64 8.66 -7.97
C PHE A 274 -2.15 10.05 -8.33
N GLU A 275 -3.48 10.26 -8.31
CA GLU A 275 -4.09 11.53 -8.71
C GLU A 275 -4.68 12.32 -7.56
N HIS A 276 -4.91 11.70 -6.40
CA HIS A 276 -5.48 12.36 -5.22
C HIS A 276 -4.46 12.44 -4.09
N THR A 277 -4.29 13.63 -3.53
CA THR A 277 -3.72 13.75 -2.19
C THR A 277 -4.72 13.18 -1.18
N HIS A 278 -4.23 12.73 -0.04
CA HIS A 278 -5.07 12.32 1.08
C HIS A 278 -4.59 12.94 2.38
N GLY A 279 -5.53 13.24 3.27
CA GLY A 279 -5.26 13.85 4.58
C GLY A 279 -6.45 13.72 5.52
N ILE A 280 -6.23 14.01 6.80
CA ILE A 280 -7.24 13.99 7.85
C ILE A 280 -7.03 15.25 8.70
N ASP A 281 -8.01 16.14 8.67
CA ASP A 281 -8.01 17.34 9.50
C ASP A 281 -8.35 16.98 10.96
N LEU A 282 -7.94 17.83 11.91
CA LEU A 282 -8.13 17.59 13.35
C LEU A 282 -9.60 17.31 13.71
N ASP A 283 -10.52 18.05 13.10
CA ASP A 283 -11.96 17.93 13.37
C ASP A 283 -12.56 16.65 12.78
N ASP A 284 -11.90 16.04 11.81
CA ASP A 284 -12.36 14.83 11.14
C ASP A 284 -12.01 13.54 11.91
N PHE A 285 -11.32 13.61 13.05
CA PHE A 285 -11.21 12.49 13.98
C PHE A 285 -12.44 12.40 14.89
N HIS A 286 -13.11 11.25 14.89
CA HIS A 286 -14.36 11.05 15.65
C HIS A 286 -14.17 10.46 17.04
N GLY A 287 -12.91 10.27 17.48
CA GLY A 287 -12.58 9.76 18.80
C GLY A 287 -11.31 10.40 19.35
N PRO A 288 -10.98 10.14 20.63
CA PRO A 288 -9.83 10.75 21.29
C PRO A 288 -8.49 10.26 20.70
N ARG A 289 -8.46 9.02 20.21
CA ARG A 289 -7.30 8.39 19.60
C ARG A 289 -7.71 7.57 18.38
N ARG A 290 -7.01 7.77 17.28
CA ARG A 290 -7.09 6.92 16.08
C ARG A 290 -5.71 6.36 15.76
N VAL A 291 -5.65 5.08 15.39
CA VAL A 291 -4.42 4.48 14.88
C VAL A 291 -4.66 3.99 13.45
N SER A 292 -3.69 4.19 12.57
CA SER A 292 -3.69 3.68 11.20
C SER A 292 -2.43 2.89 10.96
N ILE A 293 -2.54 1.69 10.40
CA ILE A 293 -1.39 0.89 9.96
C ILE A 293 -1.40 0.87 8.43
N THR A 294 -0.37 1.44 7.82
CA THR A 294 -0.22 1.48 6.36
C THR A 294 0.83 0.47 5.92
N PHE A 295 0.45 -0.39 4.98
CA PHE A 295 1.29 -1.42 4.39
C PHE A 295 1.63 -1.05 2.95
N ARG A 296 2.90 -1.26 2.58
CA ARG A 296 3.44 -0.96 1.25
C ARG A 296 4.32 -2.10 0.77
N ARG A 297 4.53 -2.16 -0.55
CA ARG A 297 5.55 -3.03 -1.14
C ARG A 297 6.59 -2.17 -1.84
N ALA A 298 7.68 -1.90 -1.12
CA ALA A 298 8.79 -1.13 -1.65
C ALA A 298 9.70 -2.00 -2.52
N LYS A 299 10.23 -1.40 -3.58
CA LYS A 299 11.23 -2.04 -4.44
C LYS A 299 12.62 -1.81 -3.84
N LEU A 300 13.30 -2.90 -3.47
CA LEU A 300 14.69 -2.83 -3.02
C LEU A 300 15.54 -2.16 -4.10
N THR A 301 16.36 -1.19 -3.71
CA THR A 301 17.38 -0.67 -4.59
C THR A 301 18.48 -1.70 -4.71
N CYS A 302 18.81 -2.12 -5.94
CA CYS A 302 19.96 -2.98 -6.17
C CYS A 302 21.19 -2.32 -5.54
N THR A 303 21.82 -3.05 -4.62
CA THR A 303 23.15 -2.74 -4.08
C THR A 303 24.22 -3.02 -5.12
#